data_AF-A0ABD3PAE5-F1
#
_entry.id   AF-A0ABD3PAE5-F1
#
_cell.length_a   1.000
_cell.length_b   1.000
_cell.length_c   1.000
_cell.angle_alpha   90.00
_cell.angle_beta   90.00
_cell.angle_gamma   90.00
#
_symmetry.space_group_name_H-M   'P 1'
#
loop_
_entity.id
_entity.type
_entity.pdbx_description
1 polymer ?
#
loop_
_entity_poly.entity_id
_entity_poly.type
_entity_poly.pdbx_seq_one_letter_code
_entity_poly.pdbx_strand_id
1 'polypeptide(L)'
;MFFARASSTLLARSTALRSKFSTAEGAEAVASGGLLAGAVATTFGTYCLADFLSNFIQHPTQKMDYGYFNKFIGRPVDKDFWGTRTEHIVGVAAALAVTDHASQNLFGRYLGRPLCFAKSPAAFVAHTFLFIFTGVAAYCAGDAAFNPYHEEGTRTDELKSGVYSTYIGSCTAWFEPYVAPVVAKIAGPAMANTWACSALLPATLAYSTVKGVGWYDWGNAGLSAHEKRLNGLTE
;
A
#
# COMPACT_ATOMS: atom_id res chain seq x y z
N MET A 1 -30.60 -29.90 -37.75
CA MET A 1 -29.41 -29.35 -38.43
C MET A 1 -29.20 -27.85 -38.12
N PHE A 2 -29.27 -27.42 -36.84
CA PHE A 2 -29.27 -25.98 -36.48
C PHE A 2 -28.39 -25.58 -35.27
N PHE A 3 -27.50 -26.45 -34.80
CA PHE A 3 -26.66 -26.16 -33.61
C PHE A 3 -25.15 -25.97 -33.89
N ALA A 4 -24.71 -26.03 -35.14
CA ALA A 4 -23.27 -25.98 -35.45
C ALA A 4 -22.72 -24.59 -35.89
N ARG A 5 -23.56 -23.55 -36.03
CA ARG A 5 -23.14 -22.24 -36.57
C ARG A 5 -22.97 -21.12 -35.54
N ALA A 6 -23.31 -21.32 -34.27
CA ALA A 6 -23.18 -20.30 -33.22
C ALA A 6 -21.81 -20.32 -32.51
N SER A 7 -21.07 -21.43 -32.52
CA SER A 7 -19.79 -21.54 -31.81
C SER A 7 -18.60 -20.89 -32.54
N SER A 8 -18.60 -20.86 -33.87
CA SER A 8 -17.46 -20.30 -34.63
C SER A 8 -17.39 -18.76 -34.57
N THR A 9 -18.55 -18.09 -34.50
CA THR A 9 -18.62 -16.61 -34.45
C THR A 9 -18.27 -16.03 -33.07
N LEU A 10 -18.55 -16.77 -32.00
CA LEU A 10 -18.17 -16.40 -30.62
C LEU A 10 -16.67 -16.61 -30.35
N LEU A 11 -16.08 -17.69 -30.89
CA LEU A 11 -14.64 -17.94 -30.83
C LEU A 11 -13.82 -16.98 -31.70
N ALA A 12 -14.34 -16.59 -32.87
CA ALA A 12 -13.70 -15.57 -33.72
C ALA A 12 -13.74 -14.16 -33.12
N ARG A 13 -14.79 -13.80 -32.37
CA ARG A 13 -14.87 -12.51 -31.66
C ARG A 13 -13.98 -12.46 -30.41
N SER A 14 -13.83 -13.56 -29.68
CA SER A 14 -12.92 -13.59 -28.51
C SER A 14 -11.44 -13.53 -28.91
N THR A 15 -11.07 -14.11 -30.05
CA THR A 15 -9.71 -14.00 -30.60
C THR A 15 -9.42 -12.63 -31.20
N ALA A 16 -10.39 -11.98 -31.86
CA ALA A 16 -10.24 -10.60 -32.34
C ALA A 16 -10.13 -9.55 -31.20
N LEU A 17 -10.83 -9.76 -30.08
CA LEU A 17 -10.69 -8.93 -28.87
C LEU A 17 -9.37 -9.17 -28.12
N ARG A 18 -8.85 -10.41 -28.12
CA ARG A 18 -7.49 -10.69 -27.62
C ARG A 18 -6.40 -10.11 -28.50
N SER A 19 -6.59 -10.11 -29.82
CA SER A 19 -5.64 -9.50 -30.77
C SER A 19 -5.56 -7.98 -30.62
N LYS A 20 -6.68 -7.29 -30.36
CA LYS A 20 -6.66 -5.85 -30.08
C LYS A 20 -6.02 -5.47 -28.74
N PHE A 21 -6.02 -6.37 -27.76
CA PHE A 21 -5.24 -6.19 -26.51
C PHE A 21 -3.76 -6.54 -26.69
N SER A 22 -3.44 -7.47 -27.59
CA SER A 22 -2.05 -7.88 -27.86
C SER A 22 -1.23 -6.82 -28.61
N THR A 23 -1.85 -5.91 -29.35
CA THR A 23 -1.11 -4.86 -30.09
C THR A 23 -0.94 -3.56 -29.29
N ALA A 24 -1.61 -3.41 -28.14
CA ALA A 24 -1.45 -2.27 -27.25
C ALA A 24 -0.45 -2.54 -26.10
N GLU A 25 -0.22 -3.80 -25.72
CA GLU A 25 0.76 -4.19 -24.68
C GLU A 25 2.22 -4.30 -25.21
N GLY A 26 2.46 -4.02 -26.50
CA GLY A 26 3.76 -4.19 -27.16
C GLY A 26 4.55 -2.91 -27.42
N ALA A 27 4.07 -1.74 -26.97
CA ALA A 27 4.69 -0.45 -27.30
C ALA A 27 4.60 0.58 -26.16
N GLU A 28 5.01 0.21 -24.94
CA GLU A 28 5.55 1.20 -23.99
C GLU A 28 6.85 0.65 -23.38
N ALA A 29 7.76 0.26 -24.26
CA ALA A 29 9.17 0.31 -23.95
C ALA A 29 9.59 1.79 -23.94
N VAL A 30 10.13 2.23 -22.80
CA VAL A 30 10.77 3.54 -22.57
C VAL A 30 9.79 4.72 -22.47
N ALA A 31 8.94 4.72 -21.44
CA ALA A 31 8.23 5.92 -21.04
C ALA A 31 9.21 6.96 -20.46
N SER A 32 9.17 8.15 -21.04
CA SER A 32 9.89 9.35 -20.64
C SER A 32 9.73 9.63 -19.13
N GLY A 33 10.76 10.21 -18.50
CA GLY A 33 10.79 10.43 -17.04
C GLY A 33 9.59 11.19 -16.44
N GLY A 34 8.79 11.89 -17.25
CA GLY A 34 7.54 12.53 -16.82
C GLY A 34 6.36 11.57 -16.58
N LEU A 35 6.26 10.47 -17.32
CA LEU A 35 5.21 9.44 -17.14
C LEU A 35 5.44 8.59 -15.88
N LEU A 36 6.71 8.31 -15.57
CA LEU A 36 7.11 7.63 -14.33
C LEU A 36 6.78 8.46 -13.08
N ALA A 37 7.02 9.78 -13.12
CA ALA A 37 6.71 10.66 -12.00
C ALA A 37 5.19 10.74 -11.73
N GLY A 38 4.36 10.80 -12.78
CA GLY A 38 2.89 10.82 -12.64
C GLY A 38 2.31 9.52 -12.07
N ALA A 39 2.87 8.37 -12.47
CA ALA A 39 2.46 7.07 -11.96
C ALA A 39 2.85 6.88 -10.49
N VAL A 40 4.07 7.27 -10.10
CA VAL A 40 4.54 7.25 -8.70
C VAL A 40 3.68 8.17 -7.84
N ALA A 41 3.33 9.37 -8.32
CA ALA A 41 2.47 10.30 -7.57
C ALA A 41 1.05 9.74 -7.32
N THR A 42 0.49 9.00 -8.29
CA THR A 42 -0.82 8.35 -8.14
C THR A 42 -0.75 7.21 -7.12
N THR A 43 0.31 6.39 -7.17
CA THR A 43 0.57 5.35 -6.18
C THR A 43 0.75 5.96 -4.78
N PHE A 44 1.53 7.02 -4.66
CA PHE A 44 1.73 7.76 -3.42
C PHE A 44 0.41 8.26 -2.83
N GLY A 45 -0.47 8.87 -3.63
CA GLY A 45 -1.78 9.31 -3.17
C GLY A 45 -2.68 8.15 -2.73
N THR A 46 -2.63 7.03 -3.45
CA THR A 46 -3.37 5.81 -3.09
C THR A 46 -2.90 5.27 -1.74
N TYR A 47 -1.59 5.22 -1.52
CA TYR A 47 -0.99 4.77 -0.28
C TYR A 47 -1.24 5.72 0.90
N CYS A 48 -1.16 7.03 0.69
CA CYS A 48 -1.56 8.01 1.70
C CYS A 48 -3.00 7.78 2.17
N LEU A 49 -3.93 7.59 1.21
CA LEU A 49 -5.32 7.36 1.55
C LEU A 49 -5.53 5.99 2.22
N ALA A 50 -4.87 4.94 1.74
CA ALA A 50 -4.93 3.61 2.35
C ALA A 50 -4.40 3.63 3.79
N ASP A 51 -3.29 4.31 4.04
CA ASP A 51 -2.69 4.42 5.36
C ASP A 51 -3.61 5.22 6.32
N PHE A 52 -4.17 6.34 5.85
CA PHE A 52 -5.19 7.08 6.57
C PHE A 52 -6.42 6.21 6.90
N LEU A 53 -6.98 5.51 5.92
CA LEU A 53 -8.15 4.64 6.10
C LEU A 53 -7.86 3.47 7.05
N SER A 54 -6.66 2.91 6.99
CA SER A 54 -6.26 1.84 7.90
C SER A 54 -6.18 2.30 9.36
N ASN A 55 -5.83 3.57 9.65
CA ASN A 55 -5.94 4.11 11.01
C ASN A 55 -7.38 4.06 11.53
N PHE A 56 -8.39 4.30 10.68
CA PHE A 56 -9.80 4.16 11.11
C PHE A 56 -10.18 2.71 11.39
N ILE A 57 -9.63 1.76 10.64
CA ILE A 57 -9.86 0.33 10.90
C ILE A 57 -9.24 -0.06 12.24
N GLN A 58 -8.04 0.43 12.51
CA GLN A 58 -7.27 0.09 13.72
C GLN A 58 -7.76 0.81 14.97
N HIS A 59 -8.28 2.02 14.78
CA HIS A 59 -8.69 2.92 15.84
C HIS A 59 -10.07 3.55 15.54
N PRO A 60 -11.14 2.74 15.51
CA PRO A 60 -12.44 3.17 15.00
C PRO A 60 -13.12 4.28 15.82
N THR A 61 -12.74 4.43 17.10
CA THR A 61 -13.38 5.39 18.02
C THR A 61 -12.43 6.44 18.57
N GLN A 62 -11.13 6.32 18.28
CA GLN A 62 -10.11 7.15 18.87
C GLN A 62 -9.76 8.36 17.99
N LYS A 63 -9.55 9.50 18.64
CA LYS A 63 -8.98 10.70 18.05
C LYS A 63 -7.48 10.49 17.83
N MET A 64 -7.06 10.56 16.57
CA MET A 64 -5.66 10.47 16.16
C MET A 64 -4.98 11.84 16.12
N ASP A 65 -3.65 11.83 16.25
CA ASP A 65 -2.82 13.03 16.09
C ASP A 65 -2.28 13.15 14.66
N TYR A 66 -2.93 13.98 13.84
CA TYR A 66 -2.50 14.31 12.48
C TYR A 66 -1.67 15.60 12.43
N GLY A 67 -1.06 16.02 13.54
CA GLY A 67 -0.16 17.16 13.60
C GLY A 67 -0.81 18.43 13.10
N TYR A 68 -0.19 19.10 12.13
CA TYR A 68 -0.71 20.36 11.59
C TYR A 68 -2.17 20.27 11.08
N PHE A 69 -2.63 19.11 10.57
CA PHE A 69 -4.01 18.96 10.10
C PHE A 69 -5.03 19.07 11.23
N ASN A 70 -4.66 18.68 12.46
CA ASN A 70 -5.53 18.84 13.62
C ASN A 70 -5.79 20.33 13.93
N LYS A 71 -4.87 21.24 13.58
CA LYS A 71 -5.06 22.70 13.75
C LYS A 71 -6.23 23.21 12.92
N PHE A 72 -6.46 22.68 11.71
CA PHE A 72 -7.54 23.14 10.83
C PHE A 72 -8.95 22.82 11.36
N ILE A 73 -9.07 21.81 12.20
CA ILE A 73 -10.34 21.41 12.83
C ILE A 73 -10.43 21.87 14.30
N GLY A 74 -9.54 22.77 14.73
CA GLY A 74 -9.52 23.32 16.10
C GLY A 74 -9.15 22.32 17.18
N ARG A 75 -8.44 21.22 16.85
CA ARG A 75 -8.03 20.20 17.80
C ARG A 75 -6.63 20.52 18.37
N PRO A 76 -6.35 20.20 19.65
CA PRO A 76 -5.01 20.38 20.23
C PRO A 76 -3.92 19.59 19.50
N VAL A 77 -2.75 20.20 19.35
CA VAL A 77 -1.58 19.65 18.66
C VAL A 77 -0.38 19.74 19.58
N ASP A 78 0.34 18.63 19.76
CA ASP A 78 1.60 18.57 20.50
C ASP A 78 2.79 18.87 19.58
N LYS A 79 2.80 18.24 18.40
CA LYS A 79 3.85 18.36 17.39
C LYS A 79 3.27 18.66 16.01
N ASP A 80 3.99 19.44 15.21
CA ASP A 80 3.48 19.87 13.90
C ASP A 80 3.62 18.79 12.80
N PHE A 81 4.66 17.94 12.89
CA PHE A 81 4.92 16.91 11.88
C PHE A 81 5.56 15.65 12.46
N TRP A 82 6.79 15.71 12.96
CA TRP A 82 7.52 14.54 13.46
C TRP A 82 6.79 13.82 14.61
N GLY A 83 6.68 12.50 14.53
CA GLY A 83 5.99 11.69 15.55
C GLY A 83 4.47 11.84 15.53
N THR A 84 3.91 12.30 14.42
CA THR A 84 2.45 12.38 14.18
C THR A 84 2.05 11.32 13.14
N ARG A 85 0.75 10.99 13.08
CA ARG A 85 0.22 10.09 12.05
C ARG A 85 0.47 10.62 10.64
N THR A 86 0.57 11.94 10.46
CA THR A 86 0.79 12.54 9.15
C THR A 86 2.20 12.30 8.62
N GLU A 87 3.21 12.45 9.49
CA GLU A 87 4.59 12.14 9.11
C GLU A 87 4.72 10.66 8.76
N HIS A 88 4.15 9.79 9.59
CA HIS A 88 4.07 8.36 9.29
C HIS A 88 3.40 8.07 7.94
N ILE A 89 2.20 8.61 7.70
CA ILE A 89 1.43 8.39 6.46
C ILE A 89 2.22 8.82 5.23
N VAL A 90 2.76 10.03 5.24
CA VAL A 90 3.47 10.58 4.09
C VAL A 90 4.81 9.87 3.90
N GLY A 91 5.54 9.62 4.99
CA GLY A 91 6.86 8.97 4.96
C GLY A 91 6.78 7.54 4.43
N VAL A 92 5.88 6.72 4.98
CA VAL A 92 5.67 5.35 4.53
C VAL A 92 5.13 5.29 3.11
N ALA A 93 4.13 6.10 2.77
CA ALA A 93 3.57 6.12 1.42
C ALA A 93 4.60 6.53 0.36
N ALA A 94 5.47 7.50 0.67
CA ALA A 94 6.53 7.93 -0.25
C ALA A 94 7.55 6.82 -0.49
N ALA A 95 8.05 6.21 0.58
CA ALA A 95 9.01 5.12 0.48
C ALA A 95 8.42 3.92 -0.30
N LEU A 96 7.17 3.58 -0.02
CA LEU A 96 6.47 2.49 -0.70
C LEU A 96 6.17 2.77 -2.17
N ALA A 97 5.75 3.98 -2.53
CA ALA A 97 5.52 4.31 -3.92
C ALA A 97 6.82 4.17 -4.75
N VAL A 98 7.97 4.54 -4.17
CA VAL A 98 9.26 4.36 -4.84
C VAL A 98 9.64 2.88 -4.95
N THR A 99 9.54 2.11 -3.86
CA THR A 99 9.94 0.70 -3.86
C THR A 99 9.00 -0.18 -4.66
N ASP A 100 7.70 0.12 -4.69
CA ASP A 100 6.70 -0.57 -5.52
C ASP A 100 7.08 -0.45 -7.01
N HIS A 101 7.25 0.77 -7.52
CA HIS A 101 7.63 0.99 -8.92
C HIS A 101 8.99 0.39 -9.26
N ALA A 102 9.98 0.50 -8.37
CA ALA A 102 11.28 -0.13 -8.55
C ALA A 102 11.18 -1.66 -8.63
N SER A 103 10.38 -2.27 -7.74
CA SER A 103 10.16 -3.70 -7.67
C SER A 103 9.36 -4.21 -8.88
N GLN A 104 8.29 -3.53 -9.28
CA GLN A 104 7.54 -3.85 -10.51
C GLN A 104 8.44 -3.82 -11.75
N ASN A 105 9.35 -2.84 -11.84
CA ASN A 105 10.32 -2.76 -12.93
C ASN A 105 11.29 -3.96 -12.93
N LEU A 106 11.87 -4.28 -11.77
CA LEU A 106 12.80 -5.40 -11.60
C LEU A 106 12.14 -6.73 -11.99
N PHE A 107 10.97 -7.03 -11.43
CA PHE A 107 10.23 -8.26 -11.73
C PHE A 107 9.72 -8.29 -13.17
N GLY A 108 9.27 -7.15 -13.71
CA GLY A 108 8.84 -7.05 -15.10
C GLY A 108 9.96 -7.38 -16.08
N ARG A 109 11.18 -6.87 -15.83
CA ARG A 109 12.38 -7.21 -16.62
C ARG A 109 12.76 -8.67 -16.49
N TYR A 110 12.77 -9.21 -15.27
CA TYR A 110 13.12 -10.60 -15.01
C TYR A 110 12.15 -11.59 -15.66
N LEU A 111 10.85 -11.31 -15.61
CA LEU A 111 9.81 -12.21 -16.11
C LEU A 111 9.56 -12.05 -17.62
N GLY A 112 10.04 -10.97 -18.25
CA GLY A 112 9.75 -10.63 -19.65
C GLY A 112 8.27 -10.35 -19.91
N ARG A 113 7.48 -10.06 -18.87
CA ARG A 113 6.03 -9.82 -18.96
C ARG A 113 5.56 -8.96 -17.77
N PRO A 114 4.41 -8.26 -17.90
CA PRO A 114 3.87 -7.47 -16.79
C PRO A 114 3.66 -8.33 -15.54
N LEU A 115 4.11 -7.80 -14.40
CA LEU A 115 3.91 -8.42 -13.11
C LEU A 115 2.43 -8.29 -12.71
N CYS A 116 1.72 -9.41 -12.64
CA CYS A 116 0.38 -9.45 -12.07
C CYS A 116 0.10 -10.80 -11.42
N PHE A 117 -0.77 -10.80 -10.42
CA PHE A 117 -1.10 -12.00 -9.65
C PHE A 117 -1.63 -13.13 -10.55
N ALA A 118 -2.45 -12.80 -11.55
CA ALA A 118 -3.04 -13.79 -12.45
C ALA A 118 -2.02 -14.52 -13.35
N LYS A 119 -0.94 -13.84 -13.77
CA LYS A 119 0.08 -14.41 -14.67
C LYS A 119 1.25 -15.02 -13.90
N SER A 120 1.62 -14.43 -12.76
CA SER A 120 2.85 -14.75 -12.01
C SER A 120 2.62 -14.71 -10.49
N PRO A 121 1.79 -15.60 -9.92
CA PRO A 121 1.34 -15.49 -8.53
C PRO A 121 2.51 -15.52 -7.53
N ALA A 122 3.47 -16.44 -7.69
CA ALA A 122 4.63 -16.53 -6.80
C ALA A 122 5.50 -15.27 -6.85
N ALA A 123 5.78 -14.76 -8.06
CA ALA A 123 6.56 -13.53 -8.21
C ALA A 123 5.81 -12.30 -7.70
N PHE A 124 4.48 -12.27 -7.81
CA PHE A 124 3.64 -11.19 -7.30
C PHE A 124 3.63 -11.17 -5.77
N VAL A 125 3.53 -12.34 -5.12
CA VAL A 125 3.65 -12.46 -3.66
C VAL A 125 5.06 -12.05 -3.20
N ALA A 126 6.10 -12.50 -3.89
CA ALA A 126 7.48 -12.11 -3.59
C ALA A 126 7.69 -10.60 -3.73
N HIS A 127 7.17 -10.00 -4.80
CA HIS A 127 7.13 -8.56 -4.98
C HIS A 127 6.44 -7.86 -3.80
N THR A 128 5.25 -8.32 -3.41
CA THR A 128 4.46 -7.75 -2.31
C THR A 128 5.26 -7.71 -1.01
N PHE A 129 5.87 -8.83 -0.64
CA PHE A 129 6.75 -8.88 0.52
C PHE A 129 7.93 -7.91 0.39
N LEU A 130 8.65 -7.95 -0.73
CA LEU A 130 9.88 -7.20 -0.92
C LEU A 130 9.67 -5.69 -0.96
N PHE A 131 8.66 -5.20 -1.69
CA PHE A 131 8.43 -3.76 -1.79
C PHE A 131 7.91 -3.19 -0.48
N ILE A 132 7.02 -3.91 0.21
CA ILE A 132 6.49 -3.50 1.52
C ILE A 132 7.61 -3.46 2.55
N PHE A 133 8.33 -4.58 2.71
CA PHE A 133 9.41 -4.66 3.68
C PHE A 133 10.49 -3.60 3.41
N THR A 134 10.96 -3.49 2.17
CA THR A 134 12.02 -2.53 1.83
C THR A 134 11.56 -1.09 1.98
N GLY A 135 10.34 -0.76 1.56
CA GLY A 135 9.81 0.60 1.66
C GLY A 135 9.63 1.03 3.11
N VAL A 136 9.00 0.20 3.93
CA VAL A 136 8.79 0.53 5.35
C VAL A 136 10.12 0.49 6.12
N ALA A 137 11.04 -0.43 5.83
CA ALA A 137 12.37 -0.44 6.44
C ALA A 137 13.18 0.83 6.08
N ALA A 138 13.07 1.31 4.84
CA ALA A 138 13.68 2.56 4.42
C ALA A 138 13.06 3.76 5.15
N TYR A 139 11.74 3.75 5.38
CA TYR A 139 11.08 4.73 6.23
C TYR A 139 11.62 4.68 7.68
N CYS A 140 11.68 3.50 8.31
CA CYS A 140 12.22 3.35 9.66
C CYS A 140 13.67 3.84 9.77
N ALA A 141 14.50 3.59 8.74
CA ALA A 141 15.86 4.12 8.67
C ALA A 141 15.88 5.66 8.56
N GLY A 142 15.00 6.23 7.74
CA GLY A 142 14.85 7.67 7.61
C GLY A 142 14.37 8.33 8.91
N ASP A 143 13.33 7.78 9.54
CA ASP A 143 12.82 8.25 10.82
C ASP A 143 13.90 8.16 11.91
N ALA A 144 14.55 7.00 12.07
CA ALA A 144 15.64 6.81 13.02
C ALA A 144 16.83 7.76 12.77
N ALA A 145 17.09 8.17 11.52
CA ALA A 145 18.19 9.07 11.17
C ALA A 145 17.85 10.56 11.35
N PHE A 146 16.62 10.97 11.01
CA PHE A 146 16.27 12.39 10.86
C PHE A 146 15.27 12.90 11.89
N ASN A 147 14.53 12.03 12.58
CA ASN A 147 13.59 12.47 13.59
C ASN A 147 14.35 13.07 14.79
N PRO A 148 14.10 14.34 15.13
CA PRO A 148 14.81 15.04 16.21
C PRO A 148 14.36 14.58 17.60
N TYR A 149 13.29 13.78 17.70
CA TYR A 149 12.74 13.31 18.97
C TYR A 149 13.31 11.97 19.44
N HIS A 150 14.13 11.31 18.62
CA HIS A 150 14.89 10.15 19.08
C HIS A 150 16.06 10.61 19.95
N GLU A 151 16.10 10.11 21.18
CA GLU A 151 17.17 10.37 22.14
C GLU A 151 18.54 9.97 21.58
N GLU A 152 19.58 10.68 22.00
CA GLU A 152 20.94 10.37 21.58
C GLU A 152 21.34 8.98 22.09
N GLY A 153 21.73 8.09 21.17
CA GLY A 153 22.07 6.71 21.48
C GLY A 153 20.95 5.69 21.28
N THR A 154 19.67 6.08 21.13
CA THR A 154 18.56 5.12 20.95
C THR A 154 18.25 4.78 19.49
N ARG A 155 18.72 5.59 18.54
CA ARG A 155 18.42 5.48 17.09
C ARG A 155 18.65 4.10 16.49
N THR A 156 19.69 3.39 16.94
CA THR A 156 19.98 2.04 16.43
C THR A 156 18.93 1.02 16.89
N ASP A 157 18.46 1.16 18.12
CA ASP A 157 17.47 0.25 18.68
C ASP A 157 16.08 0.56 18.14
N GLU A 158 15.77 1.84 17.91
CA GLU A 158 14.58 2.28 17.16
C GLU A 158 14.56 1.69 15.75
N LEU A 159 15.67 1.77 15.02
CA LEU A 159 15.79 1.17 13.69
C LEU A 159 15.58 -0.35 13.72
N LYS A 160 16.25 -1.06 14.64
CA LYS A 160 16.12 -2.53 14.76
C LYS A 160 14.68 -2.93 15.10
N SER A 161 14.07 -2.23 16.04
CA SER A 161 12.68 -2.45 16.46
C SER A 161 11.75 -2.25 15.27
N GLY A 162 11.83 -1.10 14.60
CA GLY A 162 11.01 -0.78 13.43
C GLY A 162 11.18 -1.79 12.29
N VAL A 163 12.42 -2.20 11.97
CA VAL A 163 12.69 -3.21 10.92
C VAL A 163 12.14 -4.59 11.31
N TYR A 164 12.29 -5.00 12.58
CA TYR A 164 11.75 -6.28 13.05
C TYR A 164 10.22 -6.31 13.01
N SER A 165 9.59 -5.26 13.51
CA SER A 165 8.16 -5.02 13.43
C SER A 165 7.66 -5.03 11.98
N THR A 166 8.41 -4.41 11.07
CA THR A 166 8.14 -4.42 9.62
C THR A 166 8.24 -5.83 9.02
N TYR A 167 9.21 -6.63 9.44
CA TYR A 167 9.34 -8.03 9.01
C TYR A 167 8.08 -8.83 9.36
N ILE A 168 7.62 -8.73 10.62
CA ILE A 168 6.39 -9.42 11.08
C ILE A 168 5.17 -8.95 10.28
N GLY A 169 5.00 -7.64 10.15
CA GLY A 169 3.87 -7.05 9.41
C GLY A 169 3.85 -7.46 7.93
N SER A 170 5.00 -7.40 7.26
CA SER A 170 5.12 -7.76 5.84
C SER A 170 4.87 -9.25 5.59
N CYS A 171 5.31 -10.12 6.51
CA CYS A 171 5.02 -11.55 6.44
C CYS A 171 3.53 -11.87 6.57
N THR A 172 2.76 -11.01 7.23
CA THR A 172 1.32 -11.22 7.46
C THR A 172 0.45 -10.58 6.38
N ALA A 173 0.99 -9.63 5.61
CA ALA A 173 0.32 -8.98 4.48
C ALA A 173 0.31 -9.79 3.17
N TRP A 174 0.76 -11.05 3.18
CA TRP A 174 0.85 -11.92 2.00
C TRP A 174 -0.48 -12.22 1.30
N PHE A 175 -1.61 -11.96 1.97
CA PHE A 175 -2.96 -12.17 1.42
C PHE A 175 -3.43 -11.02 0.52
N GLU A 176 -2.75 -9.86 0.53
CA GLU A 176 -3.14 -8.67 -0.24
C GLU A 176 -3.41 -8.96 -1.73
N PRO A 177 -2.57 -9.77 -2.43
CA PRO A 177 -2.80 -10.09 -3.83
C PRO A 177 -4.09 -10.86 -4.12
N TYR A 178 -4.70 -11.46 -3.09
CA TYR A 178 -5.91 -12.28 -3.22
C TYR A 178 -7.19 -11.44 -3.12
N VAL A 179 -7.11 -10.18 -2.67
CA VAL A 179 -8.29 -9.32 -2.44
C VAL A 179 -9.02 -9.02 -3.74
N ALA A 180 -8.32 -8.51 -4.76
CA ALA A 180 -8.96 -8.16 -6.03
C ALA A 180 -9.62 -9.37 -6.75
N PRO A 181 -8.98 -10.56 -6.83
CA PRO A 181 -9.63 -11.77 -7.31
C PRO A 181 -10.91 -12.15 -6.55
N VAL A 182 -10.91 -11.99 -5.21
CA VAL A 182 -12.09 -12.26 -4.38
C VAL A 182 -13.21 -11.28 -4.68
N VAL A 183 -12.91 -9.98 -4.77
CA VAL A 183 -13.90 -8.97 -5.17
C VAL A 183 -14.47 -9.27 -6.56
N ALA A 184 -13.64 -9.69 -7.51
CA ALA A 184 -14.08 -10.05 -8.85
C ALA A 184 -15.07 -11.22 -8.84
N LYS A 185 -14.87 -12.18 -7.92
CA LYS A 185 -15.76 -13.33 -7.75
C LYS A 185 -17.10 -12.95 -7.11
N ILE A 186 -17.12 -12.00 -6.18
CA ILE A 186 -18.31 -11.64 -5.39
C ILE A 186 -19.13 -10.54 -6.07
N ALA A 187 -18.48 -9.45 -6.48
CA ALA A 187 -19.12 -8.24 -7.02
C ALA A 187 -18.97 -8.11 -8.55
N GLY A 188 -18.31 -9.08 -9.19
CA GLY A 188 -18.09 -9.12 -10.63
C GLY A 188 -16.84 -8.34 -11.09
N PRO A 189 -16.35 -8.62 -12.32
CA PRO A 189 -15.13 -8.01 -12.84
C PRO A 189 -15.18 -6.49 -12.97
N ALA A 190 -16.35 -5.92 -13.25
CA ALA A 190 -16.51 -4.48 -13.40
C ALA A 190 -16.19 -3.72 -12.10
N MET A 191 -16.70 -4.22 -10.96
CA MET A 191 -16.42 -3.64 -9.64
C MET A 191 -14.96 -3.85 -9.24
N ALA A 192 -14.42 -5.05 -9.46
CA ALA A 192 -13.03 -5.36 -9.15
C ALA A 192 -12.03 -4.52 -9.93
N ASN A 193 -12.39 -4.01 -11.11
CA ASN A 193 -11.53 -3.16 -11.93
C ASN A 193 -11.62 -1.67 -11.56
N THR A 194 -12.49 -1.28 -10.63
CA THR A 194 -12.50 0.10 -10.11
C THR A 194 -11.24 0.35 -9.28
N TRP A 195 -10.68 1.56 -9.34
CA TRP A 195 -9.51 1.95 -8.52
C TRP A 195 -9.71 1.65 -7.02
N ALA A 196 -10.93 1.87 -6.52
CA ALA A 196 -11.29 1.60 -5.13
C ALA A 196 -11.09 0.13 -4.75
N CYS A 197 -11.49 -0.81 -5.60
CA CYS A 197 -11.40 -2.24 -5.33
C CYS A 197 -10.08 -2.89 -5.78
N SER A 198 -9.46 -2.37 -6.84
CA SER A 198 -8.23 -2.94 -7.41
C SER A 198 -6.95 -2.43 -6.75
N ALA A 199 -6.98 -1.22 -6.18
CA ALA A 199 -5.79 -0.58 -5.63
C ALA A 199 -5.99 -0.13 -4.17
N LEU A 200 -7.04 0.67 -3.89
CA LEU A 200 -7.22 1.26 -2.57
C LEU A 200 -7.54 0.23 -1.49
N LEU A 201 -8.49 -0.68 -1.73
CA LEU A 201 -8.90 -1.68 -0.74
C LEU A 201 -7.78 -2.69 -0.42
N PRO A 202 -7.09 -3.31 -1.41
CA PRO A 202 -5.92 -4.15 -1.13
C PRO A 202 -4.87 -3.42 -0.29
N ALA A 203 -4.50 -2.19 -0.69
CA ALA A 203 -3.56 -1.38 0.07
C ALA A 203 -4.06 -1.13 1.50
N THR A 204 -5.31 -0.70 1.68
CA THR A 204 -5.88 -0.43 3.01
C THR A 204 -5.78 -1.64 3.94
N LEU A 205 -6.09 -2.84 3.42
CA LEU A 205 -5.98 -4.09 4.18
C LEU A 205 -4.53 -4.45 4.50
N ALA A 206 -3.60 -4.24 3.55
CA ALA A 206 -2.16 -4.42 3.77
C ALA A 206 -1.68 -3.53 4.91
N TYR A 207 -1.96 -2.22 4.85
CA TYR A 207 -1.55 -1.26 5.88
C TYR A 207 -2.14 -1.61 7.24
N SER A 208 -3.43 -1.95 7.30
CA SER A 208 -4.06 -2.35 8.58
C SER A 208 -3.41 -3.61 9.17
N THR A 209 -2.94 -4.52 8.33
CA THR A 209 -2.25 -5.75 8.76
C THR A 209 -0.81 -5.47 9.18
N VAL A 210 -0.04 -4.75 8.35
CA VAL A 210 1.36 -4.42 8.62
C VAL A 210 1.46 -3.64 9.93
N LYS A 211 0.68 -2.56 10.07
CA LYS A 211 0.67 -1.77 11.30
C LYS A 211 0.05 -2.55 12.46
N GLY A 212 -1.06 -3.25 12.23
CA GLY A 212 -1.80 -3.90 13.32
C GLY A 212 -1.03 -5.07 13.93
N VAL A 213 -0.40 -5.89 13.10
CA VAL A 213 0.34 -7.08 13.55
C VAL A 213 1.83 -6.80 13.74
N GLY A 214 2.43 -6.01 12.85
CA GLY A 214 3.85 -5.69 12.94
C GLY A 214 4.16 -4.70 14.06
N TRP A 215 3.31 -3.70 14.26
CA TRP A 215 3.59 -2.56 15.14
C TRP A 215 2.71 -2.54 16.39
N TYR A 216 1.83 -3.54 16.53
CA TYR A 216 0.93 -3.70 17.67
C TYR A 216 -0.04 -2.52 17.86
N ASP A 217 -0.41 -1.86 16.76
CA ASP A 217 -1.16 -0.60 16.74
C ASP A 217 -2.68 -0.76 16.85
N TRP A 218 -3.21 -1.75 17.60
CA TRP A 218 -4.67 -1.92 17.72
C TRP A 218 -5.29 -1.12 18.87
N GLY A 219 -6.37 -0.41 18.58
CA GLY A 219 -7.21 0.26 19.58
C GLY A 219 -6.40 1.24 20.44
N ASN A 220 -6.47 1.08 21.76
CA ASN A 220 -5.77 2.00 22.68
C ASN A 220 -4.27 1.70 22.81
N ALA A 221 -3.82 0.50 22.42
CA ALA A 221 -2.43 0.08 22.56
C ALA A 221 -1.50 0.85 21.60
N GLY A 222 -1.99 1.14 20.39
CA GLY A 222 -1.26 1.90 19.39
C GLY A 222 -1.30 3.41 19.56
N LEU A 223 -1.91 3.95 20.62
CA LEU A 223 -2.01 5.40 20.80
C LEU A 223 -0.73 5.99 21.39
N SER A 224 -0.27 7.10 20.82
CA SER A 224 0.75 7.93 21.44
C SER A 224 0.27 8.53 22.76
N ALA A 225 1.19 9.04 23.59
CA ALA A 225 0.83 9.72 24.84
C ALA A 225 -0.14 10.90 24.62
N HIS A 226 0.06 11.66 23.54
CA HIS A 226 -0.86 12.74 23.17
C HIS A 226 -2.22 12.22 22.72
N GLU A 227 -2.25 11.16 21.92
CA GLU A 227 -3.51 10.54 21.49
C GLU A 227 -4.30 9.97 22.68
N LYS A 228 -3.63 9.38 23.67
CA LYS A 228 -4.29 8.95 24.92
C LYS A 228 -4.96 10.13 25.63
N ARG A 229 -4.28 11.28 25.76
CA ARG A 229 -4.86 12.51 26.31
C ARG A 229 -6.06 13.01 25.52
N LEU A 230 -5.97 13.05 24.18
CA LEU A 230 -7.08 13.49 23.30
C LEU A 230 -8.34 12.65 23.48
N ASN A 231 -8.16 11.38 23.85
CA ASN A 231 -9.22 10.40 24.07
C ASN A 231 -9.67 10.27 25.54
N GLY A 232 -9.11 11.06 26.46
CA GLY A 232 -9.44 10.99 27.89
C GLY A 232 -9.02 9.68 28.54
N LEU A 233 -7.99 9.02 28.01
CA LEU A 233 -7.49 7.72 28.46
C LEU A 233 -6.30 7.85 29.43
N THR A 234 -6.05 9.04 29.95
CA THR A 234 -4.98 9.26 30.94
C THR A 234 -5.34 8.72 32.31
N GLU A 235 -4.40 7.96 32.88
CA GLU A 235 -3.90 8.28 34.23
C GLU A 235 -3.07 9.57 34.18
#